data_AF-A0A968U6D6-F1
#
_entry.id   AF-A0A968U6D6-F1
#
_cell.length_a   1.000
_cell.length_b   1.000
_cell.length_c   1.000
_cell.angle_alpha   90.00
_cell.angle_beta   90.00
_cell.angle_gamma   90.00
#
_symmetry.space_group_name_H-M   'P 1'
#
loop_
_entity.id
_entity.type
_entity.pdbx_description
1 polymer ?
#
loop_
_entity_poly.entity_id
_entity_poly.type
_entity_poly.pdbx_seq_one_letter_code
_entity_poly.pdbx_strand_id
1 'polypeptide(L)'
;MDITNEVVEIIGQTESSKLEYKAVLPPSRNIAQLISSFANTDGGYIILGISDNLEINGLSEDFHANAITHKALDLLSPQPQIYYQYVAYEGKKLYAIKVDKSDSLVAVEGKIYQRVGASVKLINPTEIQFKSGGYPRIKIVSQQIEAYKKAATNAKTKLIEHYQSILKIIDDLGHMLYPIDPTVPTVNQEGKILARILFSSFVDNFETYLSDLLYEIFLAKPETLKSNSPVTIKEVLDCSDLQEFVNYLAKQKIGKLQKGSVKGFISDNAQINNLNVIDNLKQNEIEKILQIRHLYSHRNGIVDEKFLQYFTGEFVLNLEHQMSIDEICDKLCYLAEIAHQIDSAAIAKYKLAQMND
;
A
#
# COMPACT_ATOMS: atom_id res chain seq x y z
N MET A 1 -5.69 20.44 -28.41
CA MET A 1 -6.27 21.70 -27.91
C MET A 1 -5.16 22.41 -27.17
N ASP A 2 -4.94 23.71 -27.44
CA ASP A 2 -3.97 24.52 -26.69
C ASP A 2 -4.67 25.14 -25.48
N ILE A 3 -4.15 24.88 -24.28
CA ILE A 3 -4.74 25.34 -23.01
C ILE A 3 -3.95 26.47 -22.34
N THR A 4 -2.98 27.07 -23.03
CA THR A 4 -2.04 28.06 -22.46
C THR A 4 -2.74 29.23 -21.77
N ASN A 5 -3.68 29.89 -22.47
CA ASN A 5 -4.35 31.08 -21.93
C ASN A 5 -5.22 30.76 -20.71
N GLU A 6 -5.93 29.64 -20.74
CA GLU A 6 -6.74 29.15 -19.61
C GLU A 6 -5.85 28.92 -18.37
N VAL A 7 -4.68 28.31 -18.56
CA VAL A 7 -3.71 28.04 -17.49
C VAL A 7 -3.15 29.34 -16.90
N VAL A 8 -2.82 30.33 -17.73
CA VAL A 8 -2.32 31.62 -17.26
C VAL A 8 -3.35 32.35 -16.39
N GLU A 9 -4.65 32.27 -16.71
CA GLU A 9 -5.73 32.92 -15.96
C GLU A 9 -6.02 32.28 -14.59
N ILE A 10 -5.74 30.97 -14.45
CA ILE A 10 -6.00 30.23 -13.19
C ILE A 10 -4.79 30.21 -12.25
N ILE A 11 -3.58 30.50 -12.74
CA ILE A 11 -2.39 30.59 -11.88
C ILE A 11 -2.58 31.69 -10.83
N GLY A 12 -2.33 31.37 -9.56
CA GLY A 12 -2.48 32.28 -8.42
C GLY A 12 -3.83 32.21 -7.71
N GLN A 13 -4.80 31.45 -8.23
CA GLN A 13 -6.02 31.12 -7.50
C GLN A 13 -5.72 30.10 -6.39
N THR A 14 -6.58 30.02 -5.37
CA THR A 14 -6.45 28.97 -4.35
C THR A 14 -6.90 27.62 -4.89
N GLU A 15 -6.31 26.52 -4.41
CA GLU A 15 -6.77 25.17 -4.74
C GLU A 15 -8.26 24.99 -4.43
N SER A 16 -8.94 24.21 -5.27
CA SER A 16 -10.40 24.09 -5.23
C SER A 16 -10.86 22.77 -5.86
N SER A 17 -12.17 22.55 -5.95
CA SER A 17 -12.72 21.39 -6.65
C SER A 17 -12.36 21.32 -8.15
N LYS A 18 -11.79 22.39 -8.71
CA LYS A 18 -11.39 22.49 -10.13
C LYS A 18 -9.91 22.79 -10.36
N LEU A 19 -9.11 22.92 -9.30
CA LEU A 19 -7.70 23.29 -9.41
C LEU A 19 -6.84 22.61 -8.35
N GLU A 20 -5.75 21.99 -8.78
CA GLU A 20 -4.72 21.37 -7.94
C GLU A 20 -3.34 21.85 -8.37
N TYR A 21 -2.49 22.22 -7.41
CA TYR A 21 -1.08 22.50 -7.62
C TYR A 21 -0.21 21.38 -7.07
N LYS A 22 0.91 21.13 -7.76
CA LYS A 22 1.99 20.30 -7.25
C LYS A 22 3.33 20.92 -7.62
N ALA A 23 4.23 21.05 -6.65
CA ALA A 23 5.55 21.64 -6.89
C ALA A 23 6.41 20.80 -7.85
N VAL A 24 6.18 19.49 -7.87
CA VAL A 24 6.95 18.48 -8.61
C VAL A 24 6.00 17.52 -9.32
N LEU A 25 6.53 16.76 -10.29
CA LEU A 25 5.79 15.70 -10.97
C LEU A 25 5.55 14.51 -10.01
N PRO A 26 4.30 14.22 -9.62
CA PRO A 26 3.96 13.04 -8.80
C PRO A 26 4.00 11.75 -9.63
N PRO A 27 3.92 10.57 -8.99
CA PRO A 27 3.76 9.30 -9.69
C PRO A 27 2.54 9.27 -10.60
N SER A 28 2.61 8.40 -11.61
CA SER A 28 1.48 8.10 -12.47
C SER A 28 0.22 7.71 -11.69
N ARG A 29 0.33 6.93 -10.61
CA ARG A 29 -0.83 6.54 -9.78
C ARG A 29 -1.50 7.72 -9.08
N ASN A 30 -0.72 8.67 -8.54
CA ASN A 30 -1.26 9.87 -7.90
C ASN A 30 -1.90 10.81 -8.93
N ILE A 31 -1.28 10.95 -10.09
CA ILE A 31 -1.86 11.68 -11.22
C ILE A 31 -3.17 11.00 -11.67
N ALA A 32 -3.22 9.67 -11.75
CA ALA A 32 -4.44 8.92 -12.09
C ALA A 32 -5.56 9.17 -11.08
N GLN A 33 -5.26 9.17 -9.78
CA GLN A 33 -6.24 9.51 -8.72
C GLN A 33 -6.78 10.93 -8.89
N LEU A 34 -5.92 11.92 -9.16
CA LEU A 34 -6.35 13.29 -9.42
C LEU A 34 -7.24 13.36 -10.67
N ILE A 35 -6.80 12.78 -11.79
CA ILE A 35 -7.58 12.75 -13.04
C ILE A 35 -8.95 12.10 -12.81
N SER A 36 -9.00 10.93 -12.17
CA SER A 36 -10.25 10.25 -11.81
C SER A 36 -11.14 11.16 -10.96
N SER A 37 -10.59 11.82 -9.94
CA SER A 37 -11.37 12.70 -9.05
C SER A 37 -11.97 13.91 -9.77
N PHE A 38 -11.23 14.54 -10.68
CA PHE A 38 -11.71 15.67 -11.49
C PHE A 38 -12.75 15.21 -12.51
N ALA A 39 -12.45 14.13 -13.25
CA ALA A 39 -13.35 13.57 -14.25
C ALA A 39 -14.71 13.16 -13.66
N ASN A 40 -14.72 12.60 -12.45
CA ASN A 40 -15.94 12.18 -11.75
C ASN A 40 -16.70 13.32 -11.07
N THR A 41 -16.22 14.56 -11.17
CA THR A 41 -16.82 15.74 -10.55
C THR A 41 -17.23 16.75 -11.63
N ASP A 42 -16.49 17.86 -11.79
CA ASP A 42 -16.81 18.93 -12.74
C ASP A 42 -15.66 19.24 -13.71
N GLY A 43 -14.69 18.32 -13.81
CA GLY A 43 -13.42 18.58 -14.47
C GLY A 43 -12.54 19.55 -13.69
N GLY A 44 -11.40 19.92 -14.25
CA GLY A 44 -10.47 20.86 -13.64
C GLY A 44 -9.08 20.85 -14.24
N TYR A 45 -8.15 21.45 -13.51
CA TYR A 45 -6.75 21.60 -13.92
C TYR A 45 -5.81 21.09 -12.82
N ILE A 46 -4.82 20.32 -13.24
CA ILE A 46 -3.67 19.95 -12.41
C ILE A 46 -2.48 20.71 -12.99
N ILE A 47 -1.89 21.59 -12.19
CA ILE A 47 -0.75 22.41 -12.59
C ILE A 47 0.49 21.99 -11.80
N LEU A 48 1.48 21.47 -12.53
CA LEU A 48 2.72 20.99 -11.97
C LEU A 48 3.83 22.05 -12.13
N GLY A 49 4.70 22.16 -11.13
CA GLY A 49 5.75 23.17 -11.04
C GLY A 49 5.39 24.39 -10.18
N ILE A 50 4.28 24.33 -9.42
CA ILE A 50 3.85 25.38 -8.48
C ILE A 50 3.63 24.75 -7.10
N SER A 51 4.21 25.31 -6.05
CA SER A 51 4.03 24.82 -4.68
C SER A 51 2.67 25.19 -4.09
N ASP A 52 2.30 24.53 -2.99
CA ASP A 52 1.04 24.78 -2.27
C ASP A 52 0.95 26.23 -1.74
N ASN A 53 2.10 26.91 -1.55
CA ASN A 53 2.18 28.32 -1.19
C ASN A 53 2.16 29.26 -2.41
N LEU A 54 1.81 28.75 -3.60
CA LEU A 54 1.81 29.44 -4.89
C LEU A 54 3.19 29.91 -5.37
N GLU A 55 4.27 29.32 -4.85
CA GLU A 55 5.61 29.59 -5.35
C GLU A 55 5.84 28.86 -6.68
N ILE A 56 6.18 29.62 -7.72
CA ILE A 56 6.37 29.09 -9.06
C ILE A 56 7.79 28.55 -9.16
N ASN A 57 7.94 27.23 -9.14
CA ASN A 57 9.24 26.56 -9.17
C ASN A 57 9.68 26.22 -10.60
N GLY A 58 8.71 25.88 -11.45
CA GLY A 58 8.97 25.26 -12.75
C GLY A 58 9.22 23.76 -12.64
N LEU A 59 9.14 23.09 -13.79
CA LEU A 59 9.52 21.70 -13.98
C LEU A 59 10.74 21.64 -14.91
N SER A 60 11.74 20.83 -14.55
CA SER A 60 12.86 20.54 -15.46
C SER A 60 12.36 19.82 -16.70
N GLU A 61 12.99 20.10 -17.85
CA GLU A 61 12.73 19.39 -19.11
C GLU A 61 13.08 17.89 -19.03
N ASP A 62 13.96 17.53 -18.10
CA ASP A 62 14.33 16.12 -17.84
C ASP A 62 13.19 15.32 -17.21
N PHE A 63 12.19 15.97 -16.62
CA PHE A 63 11.02 15.27 -16.10
C PHE A 63 10.11 14.91 -17.27
N HIS A 64 10.12 13.63 -17.66
CA HIS A 64 9.28 13.04 -18.72
C HIS A 64 7.77 13.06 -18.38
N ALA A 65 7.19 14.24 -18.15
CA ALA A 65 5.82 14.44 -17.67
C ALA A 65 4.77 13.82 -18.60
N ASN A 66 5.02 13.84 -19.91
CA ASN A 66 4.18 13.14 -20.89
C ASN A 66 4.15 11.62 -20.65
N ALA A 67 5.29 10.99 -20.40
CA ALA A 67 5.36 9.55 -20.17
C ALA A 67 4.66 9.15 -18.86
N ILE A 68 4.83 9.94 -17.80
CA ILE A 68 4.15 9.72 -16.51
C ILE A 68 2.64 9.93 -16.64
N THR A 69 2.19 10.95 -17.36
CA THR A 69 0.77 11.22 -17.61
C THR A 69 0.14 10.11 -18.46
N HIS A 70 0.86 9.58 -19.46
CA HIS A 70 0.42 8.39 -20.21
C HIS A 70 0.28 7.16 -19.30
N LYS A 71 1.28 6.85 -18.47
CA LYS A 71 1.19 5.78 -17.48
C LYS A 71 0.01 5.98 -16.52
N ALA A 72 -0.35 7.22 -16.21
CA ALA A 72 -1.50 7.52 -15.35
C ALA A 72 -2.82 7.18 -16.05
N LEU A 73 -2.95 7.51 -17.33
CA LEU A 73 -4.11 7.16 -18.15
C LEU A 73 -4.31 5.64 -18.27
N ASP A 74 -3.24 4.86 -18.36
CA ASP A 74 -3.30 3.39 -18.44
C ASP A 74 -3.93 2.74 -17.19
N LEU A 75 -3.94 3.45 -16.05
CA LEU A 75 -4.55 2.99 -14.80
C LEU A 75 -6.06 3.30 -14.72
N LEU A 76 -6.59 4.11 -15.64
CA LEU A 76 -7.97 4.62 -15.61
C LEU A 76 -8.90 3.77 -16.46
N SER A 77 -10.08 3.48 -15.91
CA SER A 77 -11.15 2.76 -16.61
C SER A 77 -12.52 3.34 -16.28
N PRO A 78 -13.26 3.87 -17.28
CA PRO A 78 -12.79 4.20 -18.64
C PRO A 78 -11.76 5.34 -18.63
N GLN A 79 -11.03 5.51 -19.73
CA GLN A 79 -10.10 6.65 -19.89
C GLN A 79 -10.89 7.94 -20.18
N PRO A 80 -10.79 8.99 -19.34
CA PRO A 80 -11.47 10.26 -19.58
C PRO A 80 -10.77 11.09 -20.67
N GLN A 81 -11.48 12.10 -21.18
CA GLN A 81 -10.88 13.11 -22.05
C GLN A 81 -10.01 14.07 -21.24
N ILE A 82 -8.73 14.17 -21.61
CA ILE A 82 -7.77 15.09 -20.99
C ILE A 82 -6.93 15.79 -22.06
N TYR A 83 -6.39 16.95 -21.71
CA TYR A 83 -5.42 17.69 -22.51
C TYR A 83 -4.24 18.07 -21.63
N TYR A 84 -3.01 17.85 -22.11
CA TYR A 84 -1.83 18.23 -21.34
C TYR A 84 -0.73 18.79 -22.23
N GLN A 85 -0.01 19.76 -21.69
CA GLN A 85 1.09 20.43 -22.38
C GLN A 85 2.01 21.16 -21.40
N TYR A 86 3.20 21.51 -21.88
CA TYR A 86 4.04 22.48 -21.18
C TYR A 86 3.56 23.91 -21.46
N VAL A 87 3.54 24.73 -20.42
CA VAL A 87 3.15 26.15 -20.47
C VAL A 87 4.29 26.98 -19.89
N ALA A 88 4.75 28.00 -20.62
CA ALA A 88 5.75 28.95 -20.11
C ALA A 88 5.05 30.06 -19.32
N TYR A 89 5.42 30.24 -18.06
CA TYR A 89 4.88 31.28 -17.17
C TYR A 89 6.03 31.87 -16.34
N GLU A 90 6.17 33.21 -16.34
CA GLU A 90 7.25 33.92 -15.63
C GLU A 90 8.67 33.38 -15.91
N GLY A 91 8.93 32.97 -17.16
CA GLY A 91 10.22 32.41 -17.57
C GLY A 91 10.48 30.98 -17.08
N LYS A 92 9.52 30.36 -16.39
CA LYS A 92 9.56 28.97 -15.92
C LYS A 92 8.63 28.11 -16.77
N LYS A 93 8.99 26.85 -16.98
CA LYS A 93 8.14 25.87 -17.66
C LYS A 93 7.29 25.14 -16.64
N LEU A 94 5.98 25.17 -16.82
CA LEU A 94 5.00 24.42 -16.04
C LEU A 94 4.42 23.31 -16.89
N TYR A 95 3.82 22.30 -16.26
CA TYR A 95 3.10 21.26 -16.97
C TYR A 95 1.65 21.26 -16.52
N ALA A 96 0.74 21.48 -17.46
CA ALA A 96 -0.67 21.60 -17.18
C ALA A 96 -1.41 20.38 -17.73
N ILE A 97 -2.32 19.83 -16.93
CA ILE A 97 -3.25 18.76 -17.32
C ILE A 97 -4.66 19.29 -17.08
N LYS A 98 -5.40 19.54 -18.17
CA LYS A 98 -6.83 19.82 -18.16
C LYS A 98 -7.58 18.50 -18.23
N VAL A 99 -8.52 18.30 -17.32
CA VAL A 99 -9.37 17.12 -17.23
C VAL A 99 -10.81 17.55 -17.44
N ASP A 100 -11.46 16.99 -18.46
CA ASP A 100 -12.88 17.26 -18.68
C ASP A 100 -13.73 16.38 -17.76
N LYS A 101 -14.94 16.86 -17.44
CA LYS A 101 -15.95 16.03 -16.77
C LYS A 101 -16.29 14.83 -17.64
N SER A 102 -16.28 13.65 -17.04
CA SER A 102 -16.68 12.41 -17.69
C SER A 102 -18.18 12.16 -17.51
N ASP A 103 -18.82 11.62 -18.54
CA ASP A 103 -20.22 11.16 -18.48
C ASP A 103 -20.39 9.84 -17.69
N SER A 104 -19.28 9.15 -17.42
CA SER A 104 -19.25 7.88 -16.69
C SER A 104 -18.21 7.90 -15.56
N LEU A 105 -18.42 7.09 -14.53
CA LEU A 105 -17.49 6.99 -13.40
C LEU A 105 -16.17 6.36 -13.85
N VAL A 106 -15.10 7.14 -13.74
CA VAL A 106 -13.71 6.77 -14.00
C VAL A 106 -13.10 6.18 -12.74
N ALA A 107 -12.72 4.91 -12.79
CA ALA A 107 -12.03 4.23 -11.70
C ALA A 107 -10.51 4.17 -11.94
N VAL A 108 -9.73 4.21 -10.85
CA VAL A 108 -8.31 3.82 -10.81
C VAL A 108 -8.25 2.46 -10.14
N GLU A 109 -7.91 1.41 -10.88
CA GLU A 109 -7.80 0.04 -10.33
C GLU A 109 -9.07 -0.40 -9.55
N GLY A 110 -10.26 -0.04 -10.04
CA GLY A 110 -11.55 -0.36 -9.40
C GLY A 110 -12.00 0.60 -8.28
N LYS A 111 -11.16 1.56 -7.88
CA LYS A 111 -11.49 2.61 -6.91
C LYS A 111 -11.95 3.89 -7.61
N ILE A 112 -13.05 4.48 -7.16
CA ILE A 112 -13.69 5.66 -7.74
C ILE A 112 -13.48 6.84 -6.80
N TYR A 113 -12.80 7.88 -7.29
CA TYR A 113 -12.49 9.08 -6.53
C TYR A 113 -13.34 10.26 -7.01
N GLN A 114 -13.64 11.21 -6.13
CA GLN A 114 -14.31 12.49 -6.43
C GLN A 114 -13.64 13.65 -5.69
N ARG A 115 -13.80 14.87 -6.22
CA ARG A 115 -13.35 16.11 -5.54
C ARG A 115 -14.41 16.57 -4.53
N VAL A 116 -13.97 16.87 -3.32
CA VAL A 116 -14.76 17.54 -2.27
C VAL A 116 -13.96 18.75 -1.81
N GLY A 117 -14.28 19.92 -2.38
CA GLY A 117 -13.42 21.10 -2.25
C GLY A 117 -12.04 20.84 -2.87
N ALA A 118 -10.97 21.22 -2.18
CA ALA A 118 -9.59 20.93 -2.62
C ALA A 118 -9.14 19.48 -2.36
N SER A 119 -9.96 18.65 -1.72
CA SER A 119 -9.58 17.28 -1.34
C SER A 119 -10.14 16.22 -2.29
N VAL A 120 -9.42 15.10 -2.40
CA VAL A 120 -9.86 13.90 -3.12
C VAL A 120 -10.47 12.91 -2.14
N LYS A 121 -11.66 12.37 -2.45
CA LYS A 121 -12.38 11.39 -1.63
C LYS A 121 -12.70 10.12 -2.40
N LEU A 122 -12.51 8.95 -1.78
CA LEU A 122 -12.96 7.66 -2.31
C LEU A 122 -14.47 7.47 -2.07
N ILE A 123 -15.25 7.14 -3.10
CA ILE A 123 -16.71 7.08 -3.01
C ILE A 123 -17.31 5.67 -3.14
N ASN A 124 -16.51 4.68 -3.52
CA ASN A 124 -16.90 3.26 -3.50
C ASN A 124 -15.99 2.43 -2.57
N PRO A 125 -15.87 2.81 -1.28
CA PRO A 125 -15.15 1.95 -0.36
C PRO A 125 -15.80 0.55 -0.37
N THR A 126 -14.98 -0.49 -0.42
CA THR A 126 -15.47 -1.87 -0.33
C THR A 126 -16.10 -2.07 1.04
N GLU A 127 -17.43 -2.01 1.14
CA GLU A 127 -18.14 -2.36 2.37
C GLU A 127 -18.16 -3.87 2.54
N ILE A 128 -17.49 -4.35 3.58
CA ILE A 128 -17.39 -5.78 3.88
C ILE A 128 -18.54 -6.16 4.83
N GLN A 129 -19.51 -6.90 4.30
CA GLN A 129 -20.62 -7.46 5.09
C GLN A 129 -20.35 -8.92 5.46
N PHE A 130 -20.37 -9.20 6.77
CA PHE A 130 -20.23 -10.55 7.32
C PHE A 130 -21.59 -11.22 7.54
N LYS A 131 -21.64 -12.55 7.39
CA LYS A 131 -22.82 -13.37 7.60
C LYS A 131 -23.27 -13.32 9.06
N SER A 132 -24.58 -13.25 9.29
CA SER A 132 -25.15 -13.23 10.65
C SER A 132 -24.93 -14.53 11.44
N GLY A 133 -24.70 -15.66 10.76
CA GLY A 133 -24.43 -16.96 11.37
C GLY A 133 -22.99 -17.46 11.21
N GLY A 134 -22.06 -16.59 10.78
CA GLY A 134 -20.63 -16.91 10.69
C GLY A 134 -19.94 -16.87 12.05
N TYR A 135 -18.63 -17.12 12.08
CA TYR A 135 -17.85 -17.06 13.32
C TYR A 135 -17.81 -15.61 13.87
N PRO A 136 -18.41 -15.28 15.03
CA PRO A 136 -18.55 -13.89 15.49
C PRO A 136 -17.22 -13.15 15.66
N ARG A 137 -16.15 -13.88 16.00
CA ARG A 137 -14.81 -13.32 16.15
C ARG A 137 -14.30 -12.67 14.85
N ILE A 138 -14.64 -13.21 13.68
CA ILE A 138 -14.22 -12.62 12.38
C ILE A 138 -14.70 -11.18 12.27
N LYS A 139 -15.96 -10.93 12.61
CA LYS A 139 -16.55 -9.60 12.60
C LYS A 139 -15.88 -8.67 13.62
N ILE A 140 -15.61 -9.17 14.83
CA ILE A 140 -14.93 -8.41 15.90
C ILE A 140 -13.52 -8.00 15.44
N VAL A 141 -12.76 -8.95 14.89
CA VAL A 141 -11.40 -8.69 14.37
C VAL A 141 -11.45 -7.68 13.24
N SER A 142 -12.39 -7.83 12.30
CA SER A 142 -12.54 -6.88 11.18
C SER A 142 -12.84 -5.46 11.67
N GLN A 143 -13.71 -5.29 12.67
CA GLN A 143 -14.02 -3.99 13.28
C GLN A 143 -12.82 -3.42 14.05
N GLN A 144 -12.07 -4.27 14.76
CA GLN A 144 -10.86 -3.85 15.47
C GLN A 144 -9.81 -3.30 14.50
N ILE A 145 -9.54 -4.01 13.40
CA ILE A 145 -8.53 -3.57 12.43
C ILE A 145 -9.00 -2.38 11.59
N GLU A 146 -10.31 -2.23 11.34
CA GLU A 146 -10.86 -1.02 10.69
C GLU A 146 -10.54 0.23 11.50
N ALA A 147 -10.59 0.17 12.83
CA ALA A 147 -10.24 1.29 13.69
C ALA A 147 -8.78 1.76 13.49
N TYR A 148 -7.90 0.90 12.97
CA TYR A 148 -6.51 1.27 12.67
C TYR A 148 -6.36 2.12 11.40
N LYS A 149 -7.38 2.22 10.53
CA LYS A 149 -7.34 3.08 9.34
C LYS A 149 -7.42 4.57 9.66
N LYS A 150 -7.95 4.93 10.84
CA LYS A 150 -7.97 6.32 11.28
C LYS A 150 -6.54 6.87 11.36
N ALA A 151 -6.28 7.99 10.67
CA ALA A 151 -4.95 8.63 10.62
C ALA A 151 -3.82 7.68 10.17
N ALA A 152 -4.13 6.76 9.26
CA ALA A 152 -3.18 5.77 8.74
C ALA A 152 -2.36 6.30 7.57
N THR A 153 -1.16 5.74 7.40
CA THR A 153 -0.50 5.79 6.09
C THR A 153 -1.31 5.05 5.02
N ASN A 154 -1.00 5.30 3.75
CA ASN A 154 -1.59 4.54 2.65
C ASN A 154 -1.12 3.07 2.67
N ALA A 155 0.14 2.81 3.05
CA ALA A 155 0.66 1.45 3.28
C ALA A 155 -0.20 0.67 4.28
N LYS A 156 -0.49 1.23 5.46
CA LYS A 156 -1.33 0.56 6.46
C LYS A 156 -2.77 0.42 5.98
N THR A 157 -3.32 1.42 5.30
CA THR A 157 -4.70 1.35 4.78
C THR A 157 -4.88 0.14 3.84
N LYS A 158 -3.95 -0.07 2.89
CA LYS A 158 -3.95 -1.24 2.01
C LYS A 158 -3.82 -2.56 2.76
N LEU A 159 -2.96 -2.61 3.79
CA LEU A 159 -2.81 -3.81 4.65
C LEU A 159 -4.15 -4.21 5.25
N ILE A 160 -4.85 -3.25 5.85
CA ILE A 160 -6.13 -3.47 6.53
C ILE A 160 -7.22 -3.90 5.53
N GLU A 161 -7.35 -3.23 4.38
CA GLU A 161 -8.32 -3.59 3.33
C GLU A 161 -8.15 -5.06 2.88
N HIS A 162 -6.91 -5.50 2.68
CA HIS A 162 -6.60 -6.88 2.30
C HIS A 162 -6.92 -7.87 3.43
N TYR A 163 -6.58 -7.55 4.67
CA TYR A 163 -6.88 -8.39 5.83
C TYR A 163 -8.38 -8.58 6.01
N GLN A 164 -9.18 -7.52 5.85
CA GLN A 164 -10.63 -7.63 5.90
C GLN A 164 -11.18 -8.48 4.75
N SER A 165 -10.58 -8.41 3.56
CA SER A 165 -10.94 -9.27 2.43
C SER A 165 -10.66 -10.75 2.74
N ILE A 166 -9.55 -11.07 3.40
CA ILE A 166 -9.25 -12.43 3.87
C ILE A 166 -10.29 -12.89 4.90
N LEU A 167 -10.59 -12.05 5.90
CA LEU A 167 -11.62 -12.34 6.90
C LEU A 167 -12.99 -12.61 6.25
N LYS A 168 -13.33 -11.85 5.21
CA LYS A 168 -14.55 -12.04 4.43
C LYS A 168 -14.57 -13.39 3.71
N ILE A 169 -13.46 -13.80 3.09
CA ILE A 169 -13.34 -15.13 2.48
C ILE A 169 -13.51 -16.23 3.54
N ILE A 170 -12.91 -16.05 4.71
CA ILE A 170 -13.03 -17.01 5.83
C ILE A 170 -14.50 -17.16 6.27
N ASP A 171 -15.20 -16.04 6.43
CA ASP A 171 -16.63 -16.02 6.77
C ASP A 171 -17.49 -16.67 5.69
N ASP A 172 -17.21 -16.38 4.42
CA ASP A 172 -17.97 -16.91 3.30
C ASP A 172 -17.81 -18.42 3.13
N LEU A 173 -16.62 -18.94 3.41
CA LEU A 173 -16.24 -20.34 3.22
C LEU A 173 -16.15 -21.12 4.53
N GLY A 174 -16.86 -20.70 5.58
CA GLY A 174 -16.83 -21.35 6.89
C GLY A 174 -17.18 -22.85 6.87
N HIS A 175 -18.08 -23.27 5.98
CA HIS A 175 -18.42 -24.69 5.80
C HIS A 175 -17.24 -25.57 5.33
N MET A 176 -16.19 -25.00 4.72
CA MET A 176 -14.95 -25.70 4.38
C MET A 176 -13.86 -25.45 5.42
N LEU A 177 -13.77 -24.21 5.92
CA LEU A 177 -12.67 -23.75 6.76
C LEU A 177 -12.81 -24.09 8.25
N TYR A 178 -14.03 -24.23 8.73
CA TYR A 178 -14.35 -24.62 10.11
C TYR A 178 -15.70 -25.35 10.19
N PRO A 179 -15.87 -26.49 9.49
CA PRO A 179 -17.16 -27.19 9.38
C PRO A 179 -17.74 -27.66 10.72
N ILE A 180 -16.88 -27.85 11.73
CA ILE A 180 -17.27 -28.34 13.07
C ILE A 180 -17.22 -27.18 14.06
N ASP A 181 -16.04 -26.60 14.26
CA ASP A 181 -15.81 -25.52 15.20
C ASP A 181 -14.59 -24.67 14.75
N PRO A 182 -14.61 -23.33 14.89
CA PRO A 182 -13.48 -22.46 14.53
C PRO A 182 -12.18 -22.70 15.30
N THR A 183 -12.25 -23.32 16.47
CA THR A 183 -11.09 -23.63 17.34
C THR A 183 -10.44 -24.98 17.01
N VAL A 184 -11.01 -25.74 16.08
CA VAL A 184 -10.47 -27.03 15.65
C VAL A 184 -10.00 -26.89 14.20
N PRO A 185 -8.78 -27.36 13.85
CA PRO A 185 -8.34 -27.38 12.46
C PRO A 185 -9.30 -28.16 11.56
N THR A 186 -9.54 -27.64 10.35
CA THR A 186 -10.47 -28.29 9.42
C THR A 186 -9.97 -29.65 8.96
N VAL A 187 -10.89 -30.61 8.92
CA VAL A 187 -10.68 -31.95 8.36
C VAL A 187 -10.99 -32.02 6.87
N ASN A 188 -11.64 -30.99 6.31
CA ASN A 188 -11.93 -30.89 4.88
C ASN A 188 -10.64 -30.59 4.09
N GLN A 189 -10.34 -31.37 3.06
CA GLN A 189 -9.07 -31.30 2.33
C GLN A 189 -8.91 -29.97 1.57
N GLU A 190 -9.97 -29.50 0.91
CA GLU A 190 -9.97 -28.22 0.22
C GLU A 190 -9.80 -27.06 1.20
N GLY A 191 -10.46 -27.15 2.35
CA GLY A 191 -10.37 -26.22 3.47
C GLY A 191 -8.97 -26.14 4.06
N LYS A 192 -8.25 -27.27 4.17
CA LYS A 192 -6.85 -27.29 4.61
C LYS A 192 -5.96 -26.49 3.65
N ILE A 193 -6.10 -26.73 2.35
CA ILE A 193 -5.34 -26.02 1.31
C ILE A 193 -5.67 -24.53 1.36
N LEU A 194 -6.96 -24.20 1.43
CA LEU A 194 -7.43 -22.82 1.47
C LEU A 194 -6.95 -22.08 2.73
N ALA A 195 -7.02 -22.70 3.91
CA ALA A 195 -6.52 -22.10 5.16
C ALA A 195 -5.03 -21.74 5.07
N ARG A 196 -4.22 -22.60 4.44
CA ARG A 196 -2.79 -22.33 4.20
C ARG A 196 -2.59 -21.17 3.22
N ILE A 197 -3.33 -21.11 2.12
CA ILE A 197 -3.27 -20.02 1.15
C ILE A 197 -3.65 -18.68 1.81
N LEU A 198 -4.74 -18.67 2.57
CA LEU A 198 -5.20 -17.47 3.28
C LEU A 198 -4.20 -17.03 4.35
N PHE A 199 -3.60 -17.97 5.08
CA PHE A 199 -2.55 -17.67 6.04
C PHE A 199 -1.34 -17.05 5.36
N SER A 200 -0.81 -17.69 4.32
CA SER A 200 0.31 -17.15 3.56
C SER A 200 0.00 -15.77 3.00
N SER A 201 -1.22 -15.54 2.51
CA SER A 201 -1.62 -14.27 1.92
C SER A 201 -1.57 -13.08 2.89
N PHE A 202 -2.06 -13.22 4.14
CA PHE A 202 -1.99 -12.09 5.08
C PHE A 202 -0.55 -11.86 5.55
N VAL A 203 0.24 -12.92 5.72
CA VAL A 203 1.66 -12.80 6.13
C VAL A 203 2.49 -12.13 5.03
N ASP A 204 2.32 -12.53 3.76
CA ASP A 204 2.98 -11.89 2.61
C ASP A 204 2.58 -10.41 2.49
N ASN A 205 1.34 -10.08 2.85
CA ASN A 205 0.87 -8.71 2.82
C ASN A 205 1.46 -7.85 3.96
N PHE A 206 1.76 -8.43 5.13
CA PHE A 206 2.54 -7.75 6.17
C PHE A 206 3.95 -7.38 5.68
N GLU A 207 4.62 -8.26 4.95
CA GLU A 207 5.92 -7.94 4.33
C GLU A 207 5.78 -6.85 3.27
N THR A 208 4.73 -6.92 2.45
CA THR A 208 4.41 -5.91 1.44
C THR A 208 4.19 -4.53 2.09
N TYR A 209 3.46 -4.49 3.20
CA TYR A 209 3.26 -3.28 4.01
C TYR A 209 4.59 -2.66 4.47
N LEU A 210 5.54 -3.47 4.94
CA LEU A 210 6.86 -2.96 5.32
C LEU A 210 7.60 -2.33 4.13
N SER A 211 7.42 -2.86 2.91
CA SER A 211 7.94 -2.25 1.67
C SER A 211 7.31 -0.89 1.39
N ASP A 212 5.97 -0.86 1.37
CA ASP A 212 5.20 0.33 1.05
C ASP A 212 5.47 1.42 2.09
N LEU A 213 5.61 1.07 3.37
CA LEU A 213 5.96 2.04 4.40
C LEU A 213 7.40 2.57 4.24
N LEU A 214 8.37 1.71 3.94
CA LEU A 214 9.74 2.16 3.67
C LEU A 214 9.76 3.13 2.48
N TYR A 215 9.03 2.79 1.42
CA TYR A 215 8.86 3.65 0.26
C TYR A 215 8.27 5.02 0.67
N GLU A 216 7.19 5.04 1.46
CA GLU A 216 6.59 6.28 1.94
C GLU A 216 7.54 7.10 2.84
N ILE A 217 8.34 6.46 3.69
CA ILE A 217 9.39 7.10 4.49
C ILE A 217 10.44 7.74 3.59
N PHE A 218 10.91 7.03 2.56
CA PHE A 218 11.92 7.54 1.65
C PHE A 218 11.42 8.71 0.80
N LEU A 219 10.15 8.73 0.42
CA LEU A 219 9.56 9.88 -0.25
C LEU A 219 9.47 11.10 0.66
N ALA A 220 9.06 10.89 1.93
CA ALA A 220 8.94 11.98 2.89
C ALA A 220 10.30 12.51 3.38
N LYS A 221 11.30 11.61 3.47
CA LYS A 221 12.65 11.88 3.99
C LYS A 221 13.72 11.20 3.13
N PRO A 222 14.00 11.69 1.91
CA PRO A 222 14.95 11.06 0.98
C PRO A 222 16.37 10.91 1.55
N GLU A 223 16.78 11.75 2.51
CA GLU A 223 18.06 11.64 3.20
C GLU A 223 18.23 10.32 3.96
N THR A 224 17.13 9.66 4.32
CA THR A 224 17.14 8.35 4.98
C THR A 224 17.52 7.22 4.01
N LEU A 225 17.54 7.44 2.69
CA LEU A 225 18.06 6.48 1.71
C LEU A 225 19.59 6.38 1.72
N LYS A 226 20.29 7.42 2.22
CA LYS A 226 21.74 7.48 2.19
C LYS A 226 22.34 6.27 2.90
N SER A 227 23.03 5.45 2.14
CA SER A 227 23.67 4.23 2.62
C SER A 227 24.94 3.97 1.83
N ASN A 228 25.80 3.12 2.38
CA ASN A 228 27.00 2.64 1.69
C ASN A 228 26.70 1.47 0.74
N SER A 229 25.42 1.14 0.52
CA SER A 229 25.03 0.04 -0.36
C SER A 229 25.32 0.41 -1.82
N PRO A 230 26.03 -0.45 -2.58
CA PRO A 230 26.31 -0.17 -3.98
C PRO A 230 25.03 -0.22 -4.81
N VAL A 231 24.93 0.68 -5.78
CA VAL A 231 23.90 0.69 -6.82
C VAL A 231 24.60 0.79 -8.16
N THR A 232 24.18 0.00 -9.15
CA THR A 232 24.75 0.03 -10.50
C THR A 232 24.18 1.19 -11.31
N ILE A 233 24.98 1.69 -12.26
CA ILE A 233 24.52 2.73 -13.20
C ILE A 233 23.27 2.27 -13.95
N LYS A 234 23.21 0.98 -14.32
CA LYS A 234 22.03 0.40 -15.00
C LYS A 234 20.76 0.54 -14.16
N GLU A 235 20.81 0.18 -12.87
CA GLU A 235 19.63 0.26 -11.99
C GLU A 235 19.12 1.70 -11.84
N VAL A 236 20.03 2.69 -11.87
CA VAL A 236 19.65 4.11 -11.86
C VAL A 236 19.01 4.51 -13.18
N LEU A 237 19.60 4.11 -14.32
CA LEU A 237 19.12 4.46 -15.66
C LEU A 237 17.81 3.74 -16.06
N ASP A 238 17.53 2.58 -15.48
CA ASP A 238 16.28 1.83 -15.69
C ASP A 238 15.09 2.50 -14.98
N CYS A 239 15.34 3.42 -14.05
CA CYS A 239 14.30 4.20 -13.36
C CYS A 239 14.04 5.53 -14.11
N SER A 240 12.78 5.80 -14.44
CA SER A 240 12.38 7.01 -15.18
C SER A 240 12.45 8.29 -14.34
N ASP A 241 12.40 8.17 -13.02
CA ASP A 241 12.56 9.29 -12.09
C ASP A 241 13.10 8.82 -10.73
N LEU A 242 13.40 9.79 -9.86
CA LEU A 242 13.87 9.53 -8.49
C LEU A 242 12.89 8.64 -7.72
N GLN A 243 11.59 8.79 -7.96
CA GLN A 243 10.57 8.08 -7.20
C GLN A 243 10.47 6.61 -7.60
N GLU A 244 10.58 6.30 -8.88
CA GLU A 244 10.74 4.93 -9.38
C GLU A 244 12.01 4.29 -8.82
N PHE A 245 13.09 5.07 -8.70
CA PHE A 245 14.33 4.62 -8.06
C PHE A 245 14.15 4.36 -6.55
N VAL A 246 13.44 5.23 -5.84
CA VAL A 246 13.08 5.03 -4.42
C VAL A 246 12.23 3.77 -4.25
N ASN A 247 11.25 3.55 -5.13
CA ASN A 247 10.40 2.35 -5.14
C ASN A 247 11.22 1.08 -5.39
N TYR A 248 12.13 1.13 -6.37
CA TYR A 248 13.05 0.04 -6.67
C TYR A 248 13.88 -0.36 -5.44
N LEU A 249 14.48 0.62 -4.76
CA LEU A 249 15.26 0.36 -3.54
C LEU A 249 14.41 -0.16 -2.38
N ALA A 250 13.21 0.38 -2.17
CA ALA A 250 12.28 -0.08 -1.15
C ALA A 250 11.89 -1.56 -1.38
N LYS A 251 11.63 -1.95 -2.63
CA LYS A 251 11.34 -3.34 -3.00
C LYS A 251 12.56 -4.25 -2.83
N GLN A 252 13.76 -3.80 -3.19
CA GLN A 252 14.99 -4.58 -3.04
C GLN A 252 15.27 -4.93 -1.57
N LYS A 253 15.01 -3.99 -0.65
CA LYS A 253 15.15 -4.19 0.81
C LYS A 253 14.21 -5.27 1.36
N ILE A 254 13.01 -5.44 0.77
CA ILE A 254 12.07 -6.49 1.17
C ILE A 254 12.38 -7.85 0.57
N GLY A 255 12.99 -7.90 -0.62
CA GLY A 255 13.52 -9.16 -1.16
C GLY A 255 14.47 -9.87 -0.18
N LYS A 256 15.13 -9.12 0.72
CA LYS A 256 15.93 -9.69 1.82
C LYS A 256 15.10 -10.25 2.97
N LEU A 257 13.93 -9.68 3.30
CA LEU A 257 13.02 -10.24 4.32
C LEU A 257 12.43 -11.57 3.82
N GLN A 258 11.92 -11.58 2.59
CA GLN A 258 11.33 -12.78 1.96
C GLN A 258 12.30 -13.96 1.86
N LYS A 259 13.60 -13.67 1.68
CA LYS A 259 14.67 -14.68 1.57
C LYS A 259 15.48 -14.87 2.86
N GLY A 260 15.27 -14.01 3.86
CA GLY A 260 16.10 -13.89 5.05
C GLY A 260 15.29 -14.03 6.33
N SER A 261 15.70 -13.29 7.36
CA SER A 261 15.04 -13.29 8.67
C SER A 261 14.52 -11.89 9.02
N VAL A 262 13.52 -11.84 9.90
CA VAL A 262 12.99 -10.59 10.46
C VAL A 262 14.13 -9.81 11.11
N LYS A 263 14.99 -10.49 11.86
CA LYS A 263 16.15 -9.89 12.53
C LYS A 263 17.09 -9.22 11.53
N GLY A 264 17.42 -9.89 10.43
CA GLY A 264 18.26 -9.34 9.36
C GLY A 264 17.60 -8.14 8.67
N PHE A 265 16.29 -8.21 8.43
CA PHE A 265 15.56 -7.08 7.87
C PHE A 265 15.57 -5.87 8.80
N ILE A 266 15.33 -6.05 10.10
CA ILE A 266 15.35 -4.95 11.07
C ILE A 266 16.76 -4.36 11.17
N SER A 267 17.82 -5.17 11.22
CA SER A 267 19.19 -4.64 11.25
C SER A 267 19.57 -3.84 10.01
N ASP A 268 19.09 -4.25 8.83
CA ASP A 268 19.40 -3.61 7.55
C ASP A 268 18.58 -2.33 7.28
N ASN A 269 17.55 -2.07 8.09
CA ASN A 269 16.60 -0.98 7.89
C ASN A 269 16.45 -0.13 9.14
N ALA A 270 17.42 0.78 9.34
CA ALA A 270 17.43 1.76 10.42
C ALA A 270 16.14 2.60 10.49
N GLN A 271 15.44 2.77 9.36
CA GLN A 271 14.17 3.47 9.26
C GLN A 271 13.06 2.78 10.09
N ILE A 272 13.07 1.45 10.13
CA ILE A 272 12.13 0.65 10.93
C ILE A 272 12.73 0.37 12.31
N ASN A 273 14.01 -0.01 12.39
CA ASN A 273 14.66 -0.35 13.66
C ASN A 273 14.61 0.81 14.67
N ASN A 274 14.91 2.03 14.21
CA ASN A 274 14.95 3.21 15.09
C ASN A 274 13.56 3.71 15.50
N LEU A 275 12.48 3.03 15.11
CA LEU A 275 11.14 3.23 15.68
C LEU A 275 11.01 2.54 17.04
N ASN A 276 11.88 1.57 17.34
CA ASN A 276 11.90 0.80 18.60
C ASN A 276 10.57 0.10 18.91
N VAL A 277 9.80 -0.28 17.88
CA VAL A 277 8.51 -0.96 18.01
C VAL A 277 8.67 -2.47 18.13
N ILE A 278 9.61 -3.06 17.36
CA ILE A 278 9.84 -4.51 17.29
C ILE A 278 11.04 -4.88 18.16
N ASP A 279 10.77 -5.18 19.43
CA ASP A 279 11.76 -5.75 20.35
C ASP A 279 12.13 -7.21 19.98
N ASN A 280 13.08 -7.80 20.71
CA ASN A 280 13.54 -9.16 20.45
C ASN A 280 12.42 -10.22 20.57
N LEU A 281 11.45 -10.03 21.46
CA LEU A 281 10.34 -10.96 21.63
C LEU A 281 9.43 -10.91 20.40
N LYS A 282 9.08 -9.70 19.96
CA LYS A 282 8.29 -9.49 18.74
C LYS A 282 9.01 -10.01 17.50
N GLN A 283 10.32 -9.81 17.39
CA GLN A 283 11.12 -10.36 16.29
C GLN A 283 11.01 -11.88 16.24
N ASN A 284 11.15 -12.57 17.38
CA ASN A 284 11.04 -14.02 17.46
C ASN A 284 9.65 -14.53 17.07
N GLU A 285 8.59 -13.85 17.51
CA GLU A 285 7.22 -14.26 17.19
C GLU A 285 6.85 -13.98 15.72
N ILE A 286 7.29 -12.86 15.14
CA ILE A 286 7.14 -12.63 13.69
C ILE A 286 7.92 -13.69 12.91
N GLU A 287 9.13 -14.04 13.34
CA GLU A 287 9.95 -15.07 12.70
C GLU A 287 9.24 -16.43 12.70
N LYS A 288 8.65 -16.85 13.83
CA LYS A 288 7.81 -18.06 13.91
C LYS A 288 6.66 -18.02 12.91
N ILE A 289 5.95 -16.89 12.78
CA ILE A 289 4.86 -16.72 11.80
C ILE A 289 5.39 -16.88 10.36
N LEU A 290 6.55 -16.28 10.05
CA LEU A 290 7.18 -16.44 8.74
C LEU A 290 7.60 -17.89 8.45
N GLN A 291 8.06 -18.64 9.46
CA GLN A 291 8.37 -20.06 9.28
C GLN A 291 7.12 -20.91 9.02
N ILE A 292 5.99 -20.61 9.65
CA ILE A 292 4.71 -21.24 9.31
C ILE A 292 4.32 -20.92 7.86
N ARG A 293 4.45 -19.64 7.44
CA ARG A 293 4.19 -19.24 6.05
C ARG A 293 5.10 -19.98 5.08
N HIS A 294 6.39 -20.11 5.39
CA HIS A 294 7.35 -20.85 4.57
C HIS A 294 6.92 -22.32 4.40
N LEU A 295 6.50 -22.95 5.50
CA LEU A 295 5.98 -24.32 5.50
C LEU A 295 4.77 -24.47 4.59
N TYR A 296 3.82 -23.54 4.70
CA TYR A 296 2.58 -23.56 3.92
C TYR A 296 2.81 -23.29 2.43
N SER A 297 3.66 -22.34 2.07
CA SER A 297 3.91 -21.96 0.68
C SER A 297 4.89 -22.89 -0.06
N HIS A 298 5.83 -23.54 0.64
CA HIS A 298 6.92 -24.28 -0.01
C HIS A 298 7.04 -25.75 0.38
N ARG A 299 6.40 -26.16 1.48
CA ARG A 299 6.47 -27.54 2.00
C ARG A 299 5.11 -28.21 2.13
N ASN A 300 4.05 -27.59 1.59
CA ASN A 300 2.67 -28.07 1.69
C ASN A 300 2.23 -28.35 3.14
N GLY A 301 2.75 -27.58 4.11
CA GLY A 301 2.45 -27.77 5.53
C GLY A 301 3.19 -28.94 6.20
N ILE A 302 4.11 -29.61 5.52
CA ILE A 302 4.86 -30.74 6.10
C ILE A 302 6.09 -30.25 6.85
N VAL A 303 6.11 -30.50 8.17
CA VAL A 303 7.17 -30.10 9.12
C VAL A 303 8.54 -30.61 8.67
N ASP A 304 9.51 -29.70 8.57
CA ASP A 304 10.90 -29.98 8.24
C ASP A 304 11.87 -29.61 9.39
N GLU A 305 13.15 -29.96 9.24
CA GLU A 305 14.17 -29.72 10.27
C GLU A 305 14.36 -28.22 10.57
N LYS A 306 14.22 -27.37 9.56
CA LYS A 306 14.35 -25.91 9.72
C LYS A 306 13.22 -25.37 10.58
N PHE A 307 11.98 -25.80 10.34
CA PHE A 307 10.82 -25.43 11.14
C PHE A 307 10.99 -25.82 12.61
N LEU A 308 11.50 -27.03 12.89
CA LEU A 308 11.70 -27.53 14.26
C LEU A 308 12.71 -26.70 15.06
N GLN A 309 13.64 -25.98 14.42
CA GLN A 309 14.56 -25.06 15.12
C GLN A 309 13.80 -23.91 15.83
N TYR A 310 12.62 -23.53 15.31
CA TYR A 310 11.80 -22.44 15.85
C TYR A 310 10.70 -22.93 16.80
N PHE A 311 10.34 -24.21 16.72
CA PHE A 311 9.28 -24.86 17.48
C PHE A 311 9.78 -26.15 18.16
N THR A 312 10.89 -26.01 18.91
CA THR A 312 11.60 -27.15 19.50
C THR A 312 10.70 -27.92 20.47
N GLY A 313 10.44 -29.19 20.17
CA GLY A 313 9.65 -30.07 21.03
C GLY A 313 8.13 -29.92 20.90
N GLU A 314 7.65 -29.03 20.02
CA GLU A 314 6.21 -28.79 19.81
C GLU A 314 5.64 -29.65 18.66
N PHE A 315 6.46 -29.97 17.65
CA PHE A 315 6.02 -30.69 16.46
C PHE A 315 6.94 -31.87 16.12
N VAL A 316 6.42 -32.77 15.28
CA VAL A 316 7.12 -33.99 14.84
C VAL A 316 7.48 -33.86 13.36
N LEU A 317 8.71 -34.21 13.02
CA LEU A 317 9.23 -34.19 11.64
C LEU A 317 8.33 -35.01 10.70
N ASN A 318 8.11 -34.49 9.48
CA ASN A 318 7.27 -35.08 8.43
C ASN A 318 5.78 -35.18 8.72
N LEU A 319 5.29 -34.67 9.86
CA LEU A 319 3.85 -34.51 10.08
C LEU A 319 3.32 -33.20 9.49
N GLU A 320 2.01 -33.19 9.23
CA GLU A 320 1.31 -32.01 8.76
C GLU A 320 1.10 -31.03 9.92
N HIS A 321 1.63 -29.82 9.80
CA HIS A 321 1.24 -28.69 10.63
C HIS A 321 -0.15 -28.22 10.23
N GLN A 322 -1.04 -28.07 11.20
CA GLN A 322 -2.40 -27.61 11.01
C GLN A 322 -2.70 -26.47 11.99
N MET A 323 -3.61 -25.59 11.59
CA MET A 323 -4.03 -24.43 12.39
C MET A 323 -5.54 -24.25 12.24
N SER A 324 -6.19 -23.96 13.36
CA SER A 324 -7.60 -23.59 13.40
C SER A 324 -7.82 -22.16 12.89
N ILE A 325 -9.06 -21.81 12.52
CA ILE A 325 -9.37 -20.42 12.11
C ILE A 325 -9.20 -19.45 13.27
N ASP A 326 -9.41 -19.91 14.49
CA ASP A 326 -9.19 -19.11 15.70
C ASP A 326 -7.72 -18.68 15.85
N GLU A 327 -6.79 -19.63 15.71
CA GLU A 327 -5.35 -19.36 15.74
C GLU A 327 -4.89 -18.50 14.54
N ILE A 328 -5.50 -18.69 13.36
CA ILE A 328 -5.25 -17.82 12.20
C ILE A 328 -5.65 -16.38 12.52
N CYS A 329 -6.81 -16.18 13.16
CA CYS A 329 -7.25 -14.86 13.62
C CYS A 329 -6.28 -14.25 14.63
N ASP A 330 -5.73 -15.05 15.56
CA ASP A 330 -4.69 -14.57 16.51
C ASP A 330 -3.47 -14.01 15.77
N LYS A 331 -2.93 -14.77 14.82
CA LYS A 331 -1.73 -14.34 14.07
C LYS A 331 -2.00 -13.14 13.18
N LEU A 332 -3.18 -13.05 12.57
CA LEU A 332 -3.61 -11.89 11.79
C LEU A 332 -3.72 -10.64 12.68
N CYS A 333 -4.40 -10.74 13.83
CA CYS A 333 -4.50 -9.65 14.81
C CYS A 333 -3.12 -9.18 15.28
N TYR A 334 -2.23 -10.12 15.61
CA TYR A 334 -0.89 -9.82 16.08
C TYR A 334 -0.07 -9.02 15.05
N LEU A 335 -0.07 -9.43 13.78
CA LEU A 335 0.61 -8.69 12.72
C LEU A 335 -0.05 -7.33 12.44
N ALA A 336 -1.38 -7.24 12.49
CA ALA A 336 -2.11 -5.98 12.32
C ALA A 336 -1.77 -4.98 13.43
N GLU A 337 -1.66 -5.43 14.68
CA GLU A 337 -1.27 -4.59 15.81
C GLU A 337 0.18 -4.10 15.68
N ILE A 338 1.11 -4.99 15.31
CA ILE A 338 2.50 -4.59 15.04
C ILE A 338 2.55 -3.54 13.93
N ALA A 339 1.83 -3.77 12.82
CA ALA A 339 1.75 -2.81 11.74
C ALA A 339 1.21 -1.46 12.24
N HIS A 340 0.14 -1.44 13.03
CA HIS A 340 -0.43 -0.23 13.62
C HIS A 340 0.59 0.54 14.49
N GLN A 341 1.36 -0.16 15.32
CA GLN A 341 2.40 0.45 16.17
C GLN A 341 3.54 1.03 15.33
N ILE A 342 4.03 0.29 14.33
CA ILE A 342 5.08 0.75 13.41
C ILE A 342 4.61 1.99 12.66
N ASP A 343 3.39 1.95 12.13
CA ASP A 343 2.81 3.03 11.35
C ASP A 343 2.71 4.33 12.17
N SER A 344 2.16 4.23 13.37
CA SER A 344 1.99 5.37 14.27
C SER A 344 3.35 5.99 14.65
N ALA A 345 4.35 5.15 14.93
CA ALA A 345 5.70 5.60 15.22
C ALA A 345 6.37 6.25 13.99
N ALA A 346 6.18 5.68 12.79
CA ALA A 346 6.71 6.19 11.55
C ALA A 346 6.10 7.55 11.17
N ILE A 347 4.77 7.69 11.29
CA ILE A 347 4.07 8.97 11.11
C ILE A 347 4.63 10.02 12.06
N ALA A 348 4.74 9.70 13.35
CA ALA A 348 5.21 10.66 14.36
C ALA A 348 6.64 11.14 14.08
N LYS A 349 7.52 10.20 13.69
CA LYS A 349 8.96 10.45 13.48
C LYS A 349 9.28 11.10 12.15
N TYR A 350 8.69 10.59 11.06
CA TYR A 350 9.01 11.00 9.69
C TYR A 350 8.03 12.02 9.12
N LYS A 351 6.94 12.33 9.83
CA LYS A 351 5.88 13.26 9.42
C LYS A 351 5.22 12.81 8.11
N LEU A 352 4.89 11.52 8.05
CA LEU A 352 4.26 10.91 6.87
C LEU A 352 2.84 11.45 6.67
N ALA A 353 2.42 11.52 5.41
CA ALA A 353 1.06 11.86 5.04
C ALA A 353 0.08 10.80 5.58
N GLN A 354 -1.09 11.26 6.02
CA GLN A 354 -2.16 10.42 6.53
C GLN A 354 -3.32 10.44 5.52
N MET A 355 -3.97 9.31 5.33
CA MET A 355 -5.26 9.29 4.64
C MET A 355 -6.31 9.86 5.61
N ASN A 356 -6.92 10.98 5.23
CA ASN A 356 -8.11 11.50 5.90
C ASN A 356 -9.33 10.76 5.30
N ASP A 357 -10.20 10.24 6.17
CA ASP A 357 -11.47 9.62 5.79
C ASP A 357 -12.39 10.56 4.98
#